data_AF-A0AAU2NG23-F1
#
_entry.id   AF-A0AAU2NG23-F1
#
_cell.length_a   1.000
_cell.length_b   1.000
_cell.length_c   1.000
_cell.angle_alpha   90.00
_cell.angle_beta   90.00
_cell.angle_gamma   90.00
#
_symmetry.space_group_name_H-M   'P 1'
#
loop_
_entity.id
_entity.type
_entity.pdbx_description
1 polymer ?
#
loop_
_entity_poly.entity_id
_entity_poly.type
_entity_poly.pdbx_seq_one_letter_code
_entity_poly.pdbx_strand_id
1 'polypeptide(L)'
;MTKGDAKYSTPFLTDLADDIVDSEKKHPGLWSYRASHDGTSLGADPLDEVLGVMGRRPEAATSYLDPGADASNKRLHYLLKERDWPEGYLTGYTGMIKMEDPLSQSAPAAAIEAASTGERAGTAHDGKHTEGQARVMHDTIVTMDEGHGGDRIKDTLRQPLANALADYVGDTHELLNGRNDAYNGHTGHDSVWKDGDTTRMAVGQDSPVRFMRGLSEDPAAYGTLHQAETGKIAQELAAIGPNPTGSQMKDPMGKGAAALGVFDAIRADAAMDMRDDKNAQADWKAKVLYHTIGAPITPIAPLGDGAQRMVDTWTYAVSLEEKDQNNTEANAKISDTYLGANREMSDLVGIWARDRGQNPDSPEINSLQDDMLNSRNRSNDVASRYLGRGNA
;
A
#
# COMPACT_ATOMS: atom_id res chain seq x y z
N MET A 1 13.02 -24.43 8.45
CA MET A 1 12.13 -24.27 9.64
C MET A 1 10.66 -24.10 9.25
N THR A 2 10.41 -23.78 7.98
CA THR A 2 9.12 -23.53 7.32
C THR A 2 8.08 -24.66 7.31
N LYS A 3 8.45 -25.93 7.54
CA LYS A 3 7.51 -27.09 7.49
C LYS A 3 7.01 -27.60 8.86
N GLY A 4 7.42 -26.99 9.97
CA GLY A 4 7.06 -27.45 11.32
C GLY A 4 6.09 -26.51 12.04
N ASP A 5 5.11 -27.08 12.76
CA ASP A 5 4.18 -26.34 13.64
C ASP A 5 4.82 -25.89 14.98
N ALA A 6 6.14 -26.04 15.12
CA ALA A 6 6.85 -25.78 16.37
C ALA A 6 6.75 -24.30 16.79
N LYS A 7 6.24 -24.06 18.00
CA LYS A 7 6.11 -22.72 18.60
C LYS A 7 7.47 -22.20 19.11
N TYR A 8 8.32 -21.70 18.22
CA TYR A 8 9.53 -20.93 18.58
C TYR A 8 9.19 -19.67 19.42
N SER A 9 9.90 -19.43 20.51
CA SER A 9 9.68 -18.22 21.31
C SER A 9 10.20 -16.96 20.61
N THR A 10 9.63 -15.78 20.88
CA THR A 10 10.14 -14.49 20.38
C THR A 10 11.64 -14.29 20.64
N PRO A 11 12.17 -14.48 21.87
CA PRO A 11 13.60 -14.33 22.13
C PRO A 11 14.48 -15.23 21.24
N PHE A 12 14.12 -16.51 21.10
CA PHE A 12 14.85 -17.42 20.21
C PHE A 12 14.88 -16.96 18.75
N LEU A 13 13.77 -16.45 18.21
CA LEU A 13 13.72 -15.97 16.83
C LEU A 13 14.56 -14.69 16.67
N THR A 14 14.52 -13.79 17.64
CA THR A 14 15.35 -12.58 17.68
C THR A 14 16.83 -12.91 17.75
N ASP A 15 17.25 -13.72 18.73
CA ASP A 15 18.65 -14.10 18.94
C ASP A 15 19.22 -14.81 17.71
N LEU A 16 18.44 -15.72 17.11
CA LEU A 16 18.85 -16.43 15.89
C LEU A 16 19.02 -15.48 14.70
N ALA A 17 18.09 -14.53 14.52
CA ALA A 17 18.18 -13.55 13.44
C ALA A 17 19.38 -12.62 13.63
N ASP A 18 19.63 -12.17 14.86
CA ASP A 18 20.79 -11.35 15.20
C ASP A 18 22.11 -12.10 14.97
N ASP A 19 22.22 -13.37 15.38
CA ASP A 19 23.40 -14.21 15.15
C ASP A 19 23.68 -14.40 13.65
N ILE A 20 22.64 -14.53 12.83
CA ILE A 20 22.76 -14.61 11.36
C ILE A 20 23.28 -13.30 10.79
N VAL A 21 22.71 -12.16 11.19
CA VAL A 21 23.14 -10.82 10.75
C VAL A 21 24.58 -10.54 11.17
N ASP A 22 24.95 -10.88 12.40
CA ASP A 22 26.32 -10.73 12.90
C ASP A 22 27.32 -11.58 12.14
N SER A 23 26.91 -12.80 11.75
CA SER A 23 27.74 -13.69 10.93
C SER A 23 27.92 -13.14 9.51
N GLU A 24 26.85 -12.62 8.91
CA GLU A 24 26.86 -11.97 7.58
C GLU A 24 27.76 -10.73 7.56
N LYS A 25 27.66 -9.86 8.57
CA LYS A 25 28.51 -8.66 8.69
C LYS A 25 30.00 -9.00 8.85
N LYS A 26 30.33 -10.10 9.54
CA LYS A 26 31.72 -10.59 9.68
C LYS A 26 32.24 -11.27 8.41
N HIS A 27 31.34 -11.86 7.63
CA HIS A 27 31.66 -12.64 6.44
C HIS A 27 30.77 -12.23 5.26
N PRO A 28 31.06 -11.12 4.56
CA PRO A 28 30.28 -10.69 3.40
C PRO A 28 30.17 -11.79 2.34
N GLY A 29 28.95 -12.01 1.83
CA GLY A 29 28.67 -13.06 0.85
C GLY A 29 28.59 -14.49 1.40
N LEU A 30 28.58 -14.67 2.74
CA LEU A 30 28.49 -15.99 3.40
C LEU A 30 27.33 -16.85 2.89
N TRP A 31 26.20 -16.20 2.57
CA TRP A 31 24.96 -16.87 2.16
C TRP A 31 24.76 -16.93 0.65
N SER A 32 25.64 -16.29 -0.15
CA SER A 32 25.57 -16.34 -1.61
C SER A 32 26.00 -17.72 -2.11
N TYR A 33 25.24 -18.28 -3.06
CA TYR A 33 25.43 -19.67 -3.47
C TYR A 33 25.58 -19.84 -4.99
N ARG A 34 26.22 -20.94 -5.37
CA ARG A 34 26.31 -21.38 -6.77
C ARG A 34 25.19 -22.36 -7.04
N ALA A 35 24.30 -22.03 -7.97
CA ALA A 35 23.24 -22.93 -8.39
C ALA A 35 23.84 -24.20 -9.02
N SER A 36 23.42 -25.38 -8.56
CA SER A 36 23.76 -26.66 -9.17
C SER A 36 22.97 -26.87 -10.47
N HIS A 37 23.56 -27.65 -11.39
CA HIS A 37 22.98 -27.95 -12.72
C HIS A 37 21.61 -28.67 -12.68
N ASP A 38 21.21 -29.18 -11.51
CA ASP A 38 19.95 -29.91 -11.30
C ASP A 38 18.79 -29.01 -10.83
N GLY A 39 18.99 -27.70 -10.71
CA GLY A 39 17.95 -26.74 -10.32
C GLY A 39 17.56 -26.79 -8.84
N THR A 40 18.21 -27.62 -8.02
CA THR A 40 18.05 -27.59 -6.56
C THR A 40 19.03 -26.59 -5.95
N SER A 41 18.56 -25.39 -5.60
CA SER A 41 19.36 -24.40 -4.88
C SER A 41 19.79 -24.93 -3.50
N LEU A 42 21.07 -25.24 -3.34
CA LEU A 42 21.71 -25.52 -2.06
C LEU A 42 22.16 -24.21 -1.41
N GLY A 43 21.21 -23.44 -0.88
CA GLY A 43 21.49 -22.23 -0.11
C GLY A 43 20.26 -21.36 0.11
N ALA A 44 19.32 -21.80 0.94
CA ALA A 44 18.28 -20.88 1.42
C ALA A 44 18.92 -19.85 2.36
N ASP A 45 18.65 -18.57 2.14
CA ASP A 45 19.05 -17.49 3.04
C ASP A 45 18.47 -17.76 4.44
N PRO A 46 19.31 -18.01 5.46
CA PRO A 46 18.80 -18.38 6.78
C PRO A 46 18.02 -17.22 7.42
N LEU A 47 18.34 -15.96 7.09
CA LEU A 47 17.58 -14.82 7.61
C LEU A 47 16.19 -14.76 6.97
N ASP A 48 16.09 -15.03 5.67
CA ASP A 48 14.81 -15.11 4.96
C ASP A 48 13.90 -16.19 5.58
N GLU A 49 14.44 -17.37 5.91
CA GLU A 49 13.68 -18.43 6.60
C GLU A 49 13.17 -18.00 7.99
N VAL A 50 14.00 -17.32 8.78
CA VAL A 50 13.62 -16.83 10.12
C VAL A 50 12.56 -15.74 10.02
N LEU A 51 12.74 -14.77 9.11
CA LEU A 51 11.75 -13.72 8.82
C LEU A 51 10.45 -14.33 8.29
N GLY A 52 10.52 -15.40 7.51
CA GLY A 52 9.35 -16.13 7.05
C GLY A 52 8.56 -16.78 8.19
N VAL A 53 9.24 -17.23 9.25
CA VAL A 53 8.57 -17.66 10.49
C VAL A 53 7.96 -16.48 11.23
N MET A 54 8.66 -15.34 11.30
CA MET A 54 8.13 -14.11 11.92
C MET A 54 6.92 -13.54 11.18
N GLY A 55 6.83 -13.63 9.84
CA GLY A 55 5.66 -13.21 9.07
C GLY A 55 4.37 -14.00 9.38
N ARG A 56 4.48 -15.12 10.10
CA ARG A 56 3.33 -15.87 10.65
C ARG A 56 3.11 -15.64 12.14
N ARG A 57 3.88 -14.73 12.74
CA ARG A 57 3.97 -14.45 14.19
C ARG A 57 4.13 -12.95 14.43
N PRO A 58 3.02 -12.19 14.32
CA PRO A 58 3.06 -10.74 14.40
C PRO A 58 3.75 -10.22 15.66
N GLU A 59 3.51 -10.82 16.83
CA GLU A 59 4.18 -10.42 18.08
C GLU A 59 5.72 -10.51 17.97
N ALA A 60 6.25 -11.59 17.39
CA ALA A 60 7.69 -11.76 17.22
C ALA A 60 8.23 -10.81 16.14
N ALA A 61 7.47 -10.59 15.07
CA ALA A 61 7.83 -9.68 13.99
C ALA A 61 7.88 -8.22 14.49
N THR A 62 6.83 -7.75 15.18
CA THR A 62 6.79 -6.41 15.79
C THR A 62 7.92 -6.26 16.79
N SER A 63 8.13 -7.21 17.70
CA SER A 63 9.21 -7.12 18.69
C SER A 63 10.60 -7.06 18.05
N TYR A 64 10.80 -7.68 16.89
CA TYR A 64 12.09 -7.69 16.18
C TYR A 64 12.31 -6.43 15.35
N LEU A 65 11.27 -5.96 14.64
CA LEU A 65 11.36 -4.86 13.68
C LEU A 65 11.02 -3.49 14.27
N ASP A 66 10.37 -3.39 15.43
CA ASP A 66 10.04 -2.11 16.06
C ASP A 66 11.33 -1.32 16.34
N PRO A 67 11.49 -0.12 15.74
CA PRO A 67 12.67 0.72 15.94
C PRO A 67 12.79 1.21 17.40
N GLY A 68 11.72 1.12 18.19
CA GLY A 68 11.62 1.66 19.54
C GLY A 68 11.28 3.16 19.51
N ALA A 69 10.83 3.69 20.65
CA ALA A 69 10.46 5.11 20.76
C ALA A 69 11.63 6.07 20.52
N ASP A 70 12.86 5.63 20.75
CA ASP A 70 14.09 6.38 20.50
C ASP A 70 14.74 6.05 19.15
N ALA A 71 14.07 5.23 18.32
CA ALA A 71 14.57 4.74 17.05
C ALA A 71 15.97 4.10 17.12
N SER A 72 16.31 3.46 18.24
CA SER A 72 17.62 2.84 18.48
C SER A 72 17.79 1.49 17.78
N ASN A 73 16.72 0.75 17.54
CA ASN A 73 16.78 -0.52 16.81
C ASN A 73 16.84 -0.27 15.29
N LYS A 74 17.95 -0.69 14.65
CA LYS A 74 18.24 -0.46 13.22
C LYS A 74 18.02 -1.69 12.34
N ARG A 75 17.36 -2.74 12.83
CA ARG A 75 17.14 -3.98 12.08
C ARG A 75 16.29 -3.77 10.83
N LEU A 76 15.21 -2.99 10.91
CA LEU A 76 14.36 -2.68 9.75
C LEU A 76 15.15 -1.93 8.67
N HIS A 77 15.86 -0.87 9.06
CA HIS A 77 16.75 -0.12 8.17
C HIS A 77 17.80 -1.03 7.51
N TYR A 78 18.45 -1.91 8.29
CA TYR A 78 19.41 -2.87 7.77
C TYR A 78 18.81 -3.74 6.67
N LEU A 79 17.64 -4.35 6.92
CA LEU A 79 16.97 -5.25 5.97
C LEU A 79 16.60 -4.55 4.65
N LEU A 80 16.17 -3.29 4.73
CA LEU A 80 15.64 -2.53 3.60
C LEU A 80 16.73 -1.81 2.80
N LYS A 81 17.84 -1.38 3.43
CA LYS A 81 18.82 -0.49 2.78
C LYS A 81 20.27 -0.99 2.80
N GLU A 82 20.69 -1.66 3.86
CA GLU A 82 22.11 -2.00 4.03
C GLU A 82 22.43 -3.43 3.62
N ARG A 83 21.44 -4.32 3.71
CA ARG A 83 21.64 -5.75 3.50
C ARG A 83 21.87 -6.07 2.03
N ASP A 84 23.00 -6.72 1.76
CA ASP A 84 23.28 -7.33 0.46
C ASP A 84 22.60 -8.70 0.39
N TRP A 85 21.44 -8.74 -0.25
CA TRP A 85 20.62 -9.95 -0.32
C TRP A 85 21.31 -11.02 -1.16
N PRO A 86 21.32 -12.30 -0.72
CA PRO A 86 22.08 -13.34 -1.40
C PRO A 86 21.72 -13.48 -2.89
N GLU A 87 22.77 -13.58 -3.70
CA GLU A 87 22.64 -13.76 -5.15
C GLU A 87 22.88 -15.22 -5.53
N GLY A 88 22.09 -15.73 -6.50
CA GLY A 88 22.34 -17.02 -7.11
C GLY A 88 23.30 -16.87 -8.29
N TYR A 89 24.27 -17.77 -8.43
CA TYR A 89 25.15 -17.78 -9.62
C TYR A 89 25.04 -19.10 -10.39
N LEU A 90 24.71 -19.01 -11.67
CA LEU A 90 24.70 -20.14 -12.60
C LEU A 90 25.96 -20.09 -13.48
N THR A 91 26.59 -21.24 -13.70
CA THR A 91 27.76 -21.31 -14.61
C THR A 91 27.29 -21.57 -16.03
N GLY A 92 27.37 -20.54 -16.87
CA GLY A 92 27.11 -20.64 -18.31
C GLY A 92 28.37 -20.94 -19.12
N TYR A 93 28.19 -21.23 -20.41
CA TYR A 93 29.28 -21.55 -21.34
C TYR A 93 30.30 -20.41 -21.52
N THR A 94 29.91 -19.16 -21.25
CA THR A 94 30.74 -17.96 -21.45
C THR A 94 31.15 -17.25 -20.15
N GLY A 95 30.75 -17.77 -18.98
CA GLY A 95 31.05 -17.16 -17.67
C GLY A 95 29.99 -17.43 -16.59
N MET A 96 30.12 -16.77 -15.44
CA MET A 96 29.08 -16.79 -14.41
C MET A 96 27.93 -15.86 -14.82
N ILE A 97 26.72 -16.40 -14.77
CA ILE A 97 25.47 -15.65 -14.96
C ILE A 97 24.89 -15.44 -13.56
N LYS A 98 24.75 -14.18 -13.16
CA LYS A 98 24.01 -13.80 -11.96
C LYS A 98 22.53 -14.10 -12.20
N MET A 99 21.92 -14.81 -11.26
CA MET A 99 20.50 -15.05 -11.19
C MET A 99 19.95 -14.25 -10.02
N GLU A 100 18.89 -13.49 -10.28
CA GLU A 100 18.04 -13.01 -9.21
C GLU A 100 17.23 -14.19 -8.69
N ASP A 101 17.22 -14.37 -7.37
CA ASP A 101 16.30 -15.31 -6.73
C ASP A 101 14.90 -14.68 -6.76
N PRO A 102 13.92 -15.27 -7.48
CA PRO A 102 12.59 -14.71 -7.62
C PRO A 102 11.80 -14.68 -6.30
N LEU A 103 12.27 -15.38 -5.26
CA LEU A 103 11.67 -15.36 -3.91
C LEU A 103 12.47 -14.48 -2.94
N SER A 104 13.60 -13.91 -3.37
CA SER A 104 14.39 -13.00 -2.55
C SER A 104 13.51 -11.90 -1.98
N GLN A 105 13.59 -11.70 -0.67
CA GLN A 105 12.86 -10.69 0.08
C GLN A 105 11.36 -10.90 0.27
N SER A 106 10.78 -12.01 -0.21
CA SER A 106 9.38 -12.34 0.05
C SER A 106 9.08 -12.55 1.54
N ALA A 107 10.02 -13.15 2.28
CA ALA A 107 9.85 -13.41 3.70
C ALA A 107 10.05 -12.17 4.59
N PRO A 108 11.01 -11.26 4.32
CA PRO A 108 11.07 -9.92 4.91
C PRO A 108 9.80 -9.11 4.68
N ALA A 109 9.27 -9.13 3.46
CA ALA A 109 8.03 -8.42 3.14
C ALA A 109 6.88 -8.90 4.05
N ALA A 110 6.74 -10.22 4.19
CA ALA A 110 5.77 -10.84 5.09
C ALA A 110 6.04 -10.51 6.57
N ALA A 111 7.31 -10.46 7.00
CA ALA A 111 7.65 -10.07 8.35
C ALA A 111 7.28 -8.62 8.63
N ILE A 112 7.51 -7.70 7.68
CA ILE A 112 7.15 -6.28 7.80
C ILE A 112 5.63 -6.13 7.83
N GLU A 113 4.89 -6.79 6.94
CA GLU A 113 3.42 -6.82 6.97
C GLU A 113 2.92 -7.26 8.34
N ALA A 114 3.39 -8.41 8.83
CA ALA A 114 2.96 -8.90 10.15
C ALA A 114 3.37 -7.99 11.32
N ALA A 115 4.57 -7.41 11.25
CA ALA A 115 5.08 -6.53 12.29
C ALA A 115 4.33 -5.20 12.37
N SER A 116 3.86 -4.70 11.22
CA SER A 116 3.16 -3.42 11.09
C SER A 116 1.66 -3.53 11.32
N THR A 117 1.03 -4.66 11.00
CA THR A 117 -0.43 -4.83 11.16
C THR A 117 -0.81 -5.57 12.43
N GLY A 118 0.14 -6.29 13.04
CA GLY A 118 -0.17 -7.15 14.18
C GLY A 118 -0.88 -8.44 13.81
N GLU A 119 -1.01 -8.73 12.52
CA GLU A 119 -1.68 -9.90 11.99
C GLU A 119 -0.72 -10.80 11.20
N ARG A 120 -1.18 -11.97 10.80
CA ARG A 120 -0.39 -12.82 9.90
C ARG A 120 -0.36 -12.19 8.50
N ALA A 121 0.82 -12.16 7.88
CA ALA A 121 0.96 -11.69 6.51
C ALA A 121 0.02 -12.42 5.53
N GLY A 122 -0.62 -11.66 4.64
CA GLY A 122 -1.59 -12.16 3.67
C GLY A 122 -2.92 -12.60 4.26
N THR A 123 -3.28 -12.18 5.49
CA THR A 123 -4.57 -12.46 6.12
C THR A 123 -5.33 -11.18 6.43
N ALA A 124 -6.63 -11.28 6.72
CA ALA A 124 -7.46 -10.10 6.97
C ALA A 124 -6.94 -9.28 8.16
N HIS A 125 -6.99 -7.96 8.03
CA HIS A 125 -6.52 -7.03 9.06
C HIS A 125 -7.71 -6.29 9.70
N ASP A 126 -7.61 -5.97 10.99
CA ASP A 126 -8.70 -5.33 11.75
C ASP A 126 -8.56 -3.80 11.89
N GLY A 127 -7.44 -3.23 11.40
CA GLY A 127 -7.13 -1.80 11.46
C GLY A 127 -6.74 -1.27 12.84
N LYS A 128 -6.50 -2.14 13.84
CA LYS A 128 -6.12 -1.71 15.19
C LYS A 128 -4.64 -1.95 15.45
N HIS A 129 -3.96 -0.86 15.77
CA HIS A 129 -2.51 -0.86 15.91
C HIS A 129 -2.07 -0.59 17.35
N THR A 130 -1.00 -1.25 17.76
CA THR A 130 -0.15 -0.85 18.88
C THR A 130 0.86 0.21 18.42
N GLU A 131 1.51 0.90 19.36
CA GLU A 131 2.53 1.90 19.00
C GLU A 131 3.74 1.26 18.30
N GLY A 132 4.12 0.02 18.66
CA GLY A 132 5.21 -0.68 18.00
C GLY A 132 4.90 -1.02 16.55
N GLN A 133 3.67 -1.48 16.28
CA GLN A 133 3.15 -1.71 14.93
C GLN A 133 3.16 -0.45 14.08
N ALA A 134 2.62 0.66 14.63
CA ALA A 134 2.61 1.95 13.95
C ALA A 134 4.02 2.49 13.69
N ARG A 135 4.97 2.29 14.61
CA ARG A 135 6.38 2.66 14.40
C ARG A 135 7.03 1.85 13.30
N VAL A 136 6.76 0.54 13.21
CA VAL A 136 7.26 -0.29 12.10
C VAL A 136 6.73 0.23 10.76
N MET A 137 5.43 0.51 10.67
CA MET A 137 4.84 1.03 9.43
C MET A 137 5.43 2.40 9.07
N HIS A 138 5.47 3.33 10.03
CA HIS A 138 6.09 4.64 9.86
C HIS A 138 7.54 4.52 9.34
N ASP A 139 8.38 3.75 10.02
CA ASP A 139 9.80 3.62 9.67
C ASP A 139 10.00 2.87 8.34
N THR A 140 9.07 1.98 7.98
CA THR A 140 9.03 1.35 6.64
C THR A 140 8.79 2.40 5.55
N ILE A 141 7.80 3.29 5.71
CA ILE A 141 7.54 4.36 4.72
C ILE A 141 8.75 5.28 4.61
N VAL A 142 9.26 5.77 5.75
CA VAL A 142 10.38 6.73 5.77
C VAL A 142 11.66 6.11 5.20
N THR A 143 11.94 4.85 5.53
CA THR A 143 13.12 4.16 5.01
C THR A 143 12.99 3.92 3.52
N MET A 144 11.82 3.49 3.03
CA MET A 144 11.61 3.19 1.61
C MET A 144 11.41 4.43 0.74
N ASP A 145 11.18 5.60 1.34
CA ASP A 145 11.08 6.86 0.63
C ASP A 145 12.47 7.33 0.15
N GLU A 146 12.75 7.10 -1.13
CA GLU A 146 14.01 7.49 -1.77
C GLU A 146 13.96 8.88 -2.43
N GLY A 147 12.91 9.66 -2.19
CA GLY A 147 12.77 10.98 -2.79
C GLY A 147 12.49 10.92 -4.31
N HIS A 148 12.80 12.00 -5.01
CA HIS A 148 12.55 12.10 -6.46
C HIS A 148 13.48 11.17 -7.25
N GLY A 149 12.90 10.22 -8.00
CA GLY A 149 13.65 9.31 -8.86
C GLY A 149 14.26 8.10 -8.13
N GLY A 150 13.78 7.81 -6.92
CA GLY A 150 14.15 6.62 -6.16
C GLY A 150 13.96 5.31 -6.92
N ASP A 151 14.80 4.32 -6.60
CA ASP A 151 14.73 2.98 -7.15
C ASP A 151 13.35 2.36 -6.92
N ARG A 152 12.92 1.54 -7.88
CA ARG A 152 11.63 0.85 -7.80
C ARG A 152 11.66 -0.10 -6.61
N ILE A 153 10.63 -0.01 -5.76
CA ILE A 153 10.38 -1.04 -4.74
C ILE A 153 10.38 -2.40 -5.43
N LYS A 154 11.18 -3.33 -4.92
CA LYS A 154 11.32 -4.67 -5.51
C LYS A 154 9.98 -5.39 -5.56
N ASP A 155 9.73 -6.14 -6.63
CA ASP A 155 8.46 -6.82 -6.91
C ASP A 155 7.94 -7.62 -5.70
N THR A 156 8.81 -8.37 -5.02
CA THR A 156 8.48 -9.21 -3.86
C THR A 156 8.05 -8.43 -2.61
N LEU A 157 8.39 -7.14 -2.52
CA LEU A 157 7.98 -6.25 -1.42
C LEU A 157 6.62 -5.59 -1.69
N ARG A 158 6.21 -5.41 -2.95
CA ARG A 158 5.10 -4.50 -3.31
C ARG A 158 3.78 -4.92 -2.68
N GLN A 159 3.35 -6.16 -2.89
CA GLN A 159 2.03 -6.61 -2.41
C GLN A 159 1.94 -6.67 -0.87
N PRO A 160 2.91 -7.26 -0.13
CA PRO A 160 2.84 -7.27 1.34
C PRO A 160 2.87 -5.87 1.96
N LEU A 161 3.68 -4.96 1.39
CA LEU A 161 3.72 -3.56 1.85
C LEU A 161 2.44 -2.80 1.49
N ALA A 162 1.79 -3.13 0.36
CA ALA A 162 0.48 -2.57 0.02
C ALA A 162 -0.62 -3.07 0.98
N ASN A 163 -0.63 -4.35 1.35
CA ASN A 163 -1.54 -4.89 2.36
C ASN A 163 -1.35 -4.17 3.72
N ALA A 164 -0.10 -3.97 4.12
CA ALA A 164 0.25 -3.26 5.34
C ALA A 164 -0.24 -1.80 5.29
N LEU A 165 0.13 -1.05 4.25
CA LEU A 165 -0.24 0.37 4.12
C LEU A 165 -1.77 0.57 4.03
N ALA A 166 -2.46 -0.34 3.37
CA ALA A 166 -3.92 -0.31 3.29
C ALA A 166 -4.59 -0.51 4.66
N ASP A 167 -3.98 -1.26 5.59
CA ASP A 167 -4.50 -1.39 6.96
C ASP A 167 -4.34 -0.09 7.78
N TYR A 168 -3.51 0.83 7.27
CA TYR A 168 -3.37 2.20 7.75
C TYR A 168 -4.18 3.20 6.91
N VAL A 169 -5.19 2.76 6.14
CA VAL A 169 -5.97 3.66 5.28
C VAL A 169 -6.60 4.82 6.04
N GLY A 170 -6.98 4.62 7.30
CA GLY A 170 -7.48 5.70 8.14
C GLY A 170 -6.49 6.86 8.31
N ASP A 171 -5.20 6.55 8.40
CA ASP A 171 -4.13 7.50 8.60
C ASP A 171 -3.64 8.06 7.25
N THR A 172 -3.49 7.20 6.23
CA THR A 172 -3.09 7.64 4.88
C THR A 172 -4.17 8.52 4.25
N HIS A 173 -5.46 8.25 4.43
CA HIS A 173 -6.56 9.11 3.97
C HIS A 173 -6.43 10.55 4.49
N GLU A 174 -6.11 10.71 5.78
CA GLU A 174 -5.93 12.03 6.40
C GLU A 174 -4.64 12.72 5.91
N LEU A 175 -3.55 11.96 5.75
CA LEU A 175 -2.29 12.45 5.19
C LEU A 175 -2.43 12.92 3.74
N LEU A 176 -3.11 12.14 2.90
CA LEU A 176 -3.29 12.43 1.47
C LEU A 176 -4.14 13.68 1.22
N ASN A 177 -5.05 14.02 2.13
CA ASN A 177 -5.76 15.30 2.09
C ASN A 177 -4.86 16.50 2.41
N GLY A 178 -3.81 16.33 3.23
CA GLY A 178 -2.80 17.37 3.54
C GLY A 178 -3.32 18.58 4.33
N ARG A 179 -4.55 18.51 4.86
CA ARG A 179 -5.23 19.63 5.55
C ARG A 179 -5.60 19.31 7.00
N ASN A 180 -5.24 18.14 7.50
CA ASN A 180 -5.53 17.76 8.88
C ASN A 180 -4.40 18.26 9.80
N ASP A 181 -4.67 19.31 10.58
CA ASP A 181 -3.70 19.93 11.48
C ASP A 181 -3.15 18.95 12.53
N ALA A 182 -3.95 17.96 12.95
CA ALA A 182 -3.47 16.94 13.87
C ALA A 182 -2.37 16.10 13.23
N TYR A 183 -2.54 15.65 11.98
CA TYR A 183 -1.51 14.88 11.29
C TYR A 183 -0.30 15.76 10.93
N ASN A 184 -0.54 16.99 10.46
CA ASN A 184 0.52 17.95 10.13
C ASN A 184 1.39 18.28 11.35
N GLY A 185 0.83 18.26 12.57
CA GLY A 185 1.57 18.46 13.81
C GLY A 185 2.47 17.28 14.21
N HIS A 186 2.23 16.07 13.68
CA HIS A 186 2.95 14.84 14.03
C HIS A 186 3.85 14.33 12.90
N THR A 187 4.10 15.07 11.82
CA THR A 187 5.01 14.61 10.74
C THR A 187 6.50 14.65 11.11
N GLY A 188 6.84 14.99 12.36
CA GLY A 188 8.21 15.17 12.86
C GLY A 188 8.45 14.40 14.15
N HIS A 189 8.61 15.11 15.27
CA HIS A 189 8.65 14.47 16.58
C HIS A 189 7.26 13.91 16.94
N ASP A 190 7.21 12.78 17.63
CA ASP A 190 5.98 12.07 18.04
C ASP A 190 5.11 11.59 16.88
N SER A 191 5.73 11.09 15.81
CA SER A 191 5.03 10.61 14.60
C SER A 191 4.13 9.39 14.77
N VAL A 192 4.10 8.82 15.98
CA VAL A 192 3.14 7.81 16.42
C VAL A 192 2.52 8.28 17.73
N TRP A 193 1.19 8.34 17.79
CA TRP A 193 0.48 8.81 18.98
C TRP A 193 -0.83 8.05 19.24
N LYS A 194 -1.37 8.23 20.45
CA LYS A 194 -2.69 7.73 20.84
C LYS A 194 -3.76 8.79 20.58
N ASP A 195 -4.77 8.40 19.82
CA ASP A 195 -5.99 9.16 19.56
C ASP A 195 -7.19 8.36 20.10
N GLY A 196 -7.51 8.59 21.38
CA GLY A 196 -8.45 7.75 22.11
C GLY A 196 -7.95 6.31 22.22
N ASP A 197 -8.77 5.36 21.75
CA ASP A 197 -8.44 3.93 21.72
C ASP A 197 -7.63 3.51 20.48
N THR A 198 -7.42 4.43 19.54
CA THR A 198 -6.71 4.16 18.28
C THR A 198 -5.26 4.65 18.38
N THR A 199 -4.33 3.88 17.82
CA THR A 199 -2.97 4.37 17.57
C THR A 199 -2.90 4.91 16.15
N ARG A 200 -2.28 6.09 16.00
CA ARG A 200 -2.12 6.79 14.73
C ARG A 200 -0.65 6.89 14.37
N MET A 201 -0.39 7.04 13.07
CA MET A 201 0.91 7.46 12.56
C MET A 201 0.79 8.59 11.54
N ALA A 202 1.82 9.42 11.48
CA ALA A 202 1.95 10.48 10.48
C ALA A 202 3.35 10.51 9.88
N VAL A 203 3.42 10.76 8.58
CA VAL A 203 4.65 11.05 7.83
C VAL A 203 4.41 12.31 7.00
N GLY A 204 5.45 12.97 6.49
CA GLY A 204 5.26 14.06 5.53
C GLY A 204 4.46 13.57 4.32
N GLN A 205 3.48 14.35 3.82
CA GLN A 205 2.55 13.94 2.76
C GLN A 205 3.24 13.41 1.48
N ASP A 206 4.46 13.86 1.23
CA ASP A 206 5.26 13.48 0.08
C ASP A 206 5.81 12.04 0.16
N SER A 207 6.16 11.56 1.36
CA SER A 207 6.62 10.19 1.57
C SER A 207 5.58 9.11 1.22
N PRO A 208 4.33 9.13 1.70
CA PRO A 208 3.34 8.11 1.34
C PRO A 208 2.98 8.21 -0.14
N VAL A 209 2.97 9.40 -0.75
CA VAL A 209 2.74 9.54 -2.21
C VAL A 209 3.81 8.79 -3.00
N ARG A 210 5.10 9.01 -2.69
CA ARG A 210 6.22 8.34 -3.37
C ARG A 210 6.28 6.85 -3.06
N PHE A 211 6.01 6.47 -1.82
CA PHE A 211 5.94 5.08 -1.40
C PHE A 211 4.83 4.32 -2.14
N MET A 212 3.60 4.85 -2.15
CA MET A 212 2.47 4.30 -2.91
C MET A 212 2.80 4.20 -4.41
N ARG A 213 3.49 5.19 -4.98
CA ARG A 213 3.93 5.13 -6.38
C ARG A 213 4.90 3.99 -6.65
N GLY A 214 5.86 3.74 -5.76
CA GLY A 214 6.79 2.61 -5.86
C GLY A 214 6.08 1.26 -5.78
N LEU A 215 5.05 1.15 -4.93
CA LEU A 215 4.21 -0.06 -4.82
C LEU A 215 3.37 -0.28 -6.10
N SER A 216 2.90 0.80 -6.71
CA SER A 216 1.98 0.79 -7.86
C SER A 216 2.58 0.33 -9.19
N GLU A 217 3.88 0.02 -9.24
CA GLU A 217 4.47 -0.74 -10.35
C GLU A 217 3.79 -2.12 -10.50
N ASP A 218 3.26 -2.68 -9.40
CA ASP A 218 2.38 -3.85 -9.41
C ASP A 218 0.89 -3.42 -9.43
N PRO A 219 0.12 -3.78 -10.48
CA PRO A 219 -1.32 -3.52 -10.53
C PRO A 219 -2.11 -4.07 -9.34
N ALA A 220 -1.70 -5.20 -8.77
CA ALA A 220 -2.39 -5.81 -7.62
C ALA A 220 -2.19 -4.98 -6.35
N ALA A 221 -0.96 -4.49 -6.14
CA ALA A 221 -0.64 -3.57 -5.05
C ALA A 221 -1.42 -2.25 -5.18
N TYR A 222 -1.48 -1.67 -6.39
CA TYR A 222 -2.33 -0.49 -6.65
C TYR A 222 -3.81 -0.77 -6.32
N GLY A 223 -4.35 -1.89 -6.83
CA GLY A 223 -5.74 -2.27 -6.58
C GLY A 223 -6.06 -2.44 -5.09
N THR A 224 -5.11 -2.99 -4.32
CA THR A 224 -5.21 -3.13 -2.85
C THR A 224 -5.33 -1.79 -2.16
N LEU A 225 -4.43 -0.86 -2.48
CA LEU A 225 -4.45 0.49 -1.90
C LEU A 225 -5.72 1.26 -2.30
N HIS A 226 -6.11 1.15 -3.57
CA HIS A 226 -7.27 1.85 -4.10
C HIS A 226 -8.57 1.33 -3.50
N GLN A 227 -8.74 0.01 -3.35
CA GLN A 227 -9.92 -0.57 -2.70
C GLN A 227 -10.05 -0.13 -1.25
N ALA A 228 -8.93 -0.11 -0.51
CA ALA A 228 -8.94 0.36 0.87
C ALA A 228 -9.39 1.83 0.93
N GLU A 229 -8.85 2.69 0.06
CA GLU A 229 -9.24 4.10 -0.03
C GLU A 229 -10.71 4.28 -0.41
N THR A 230 -11.20 3.61 -1.45
CA THR A 230 -12.63 3.63 -1.83
C THR A 230 -13.51 3.17 -0.66
N GLY A 231 -13.10 2.13 0.06
CA GLY A 231 -13.76 1.65 1.28
C GLY A 231 -13.81 2.70 2.38
N LYS A 232 -12.69 3.39 2.65
CA LYS A 232 -12.59 4.48 3.62
C LYS A 232 -13.47 5.67 3.24
N ILE A 233 -13.49 6.08 1.96
CA ILE A 233 -14.39 7.12 1.45
C ILE A 233 -15.86 6.70 1.68
N ALA A 234 -16.21 5.46 1.34
CA ALA A 234 -17.56 4.94 1.57
C ALA A 234 -17.95 4.94 3.06
N GLN A 235 -17.02 4.62 3.97
CA GLN A 235 -17.24 4.73 5.41
C GLN A 235 -17.55 6.16 5.84
N GLU A 236 -16.79 7.15 5.37
CA GLU A 236 -17.01 8.55 5.74
C GLU A 236 -18.34 9.08 5.18
N LEU A 237 -18.68 8.75 3.94
CA LEU A 237 -19.95 9.10 3.34
C LEU A 237 -21.14 8.44 4.06
N ALA A 238 -21.01 7.16 4.42
CA ALA A 238 -22.04 6.44 5.16
C ALA A 238 -22.26 7.04 6.56
N ALA A 239 -21.20 7.56 7.19
CA ALA A 239 -21.26 8.20 8.51
C ALA A 239 -21.91 9.59 8.51
N ILE A 240 -22.17 10.20 7.35
CA ILE A 240 -22.89 11.48 7.27
C ILE A 240 -24.32 11.30 7.80
N GLY A 241 -24.60 11.96 8.93
CA GLY A 241 -25.89 11.87 9.64
C GLY A 241 -27.08 12.44 8.84
N PRO A 242 -28.31 12.26 9.35
CA PRO A 242 -29.51 12.81 8.72
C PRO A 242 -29.49 14.34 8.78
N ASN A 243 -29.83 14.99 7.67
CA ASN A 243 -29.84 16.47 7.50
C ASN A 243 -28.48 17.14 7.79
N PRO A 244 -27.40 16.75 7.10
CA PRO A 244 -26.10 17.32 7.34
C PRO A 244 -26.04 18.80 6.94
N THR A 245 -25.30 19.59 7.70
CA THR A 245 -24.96 20.97 7.34
C THR A 245 -23.91 20.99 6.23
N GLY A 246 -23.71 22.15 5.59
CA GLY A 246 -22.80 22.28 4.45
C GLY A 246 -21.38 21.74 4.70
N SER A 247 -20.77 22.02 5.86
CA SER A 247 -19.43 21.51 6.19
C SER A 247 -19.41 20.00 6.48
N GLN A 248 -20.47 19.46 7.07
CA GLN A 248 -20.59 18.03 7.37
C GLN A 248 -20.68 17.15 6.11
N MET A 249 -21.09 17.73 4.97
CA MET A 249 -20.99 17.07 3.67
C MET A 249 -19.66 17.36 2.98
N LYS A 250 -19.25 18.64 2.94
CA LYS A 250 -18.08 19.08 2.17
C LYS A 250 -16.77 18.47 2.65
N ASP A 251 -16.60 18.26 3.95
CA ASP A 251 -15.34 17.76 4.49
C ASP A 251 -15.04 16.30 4.06
N PRO A 252 -15.89 15.29 4.36
CA PRO A 252 -15.61 13.90 3.95
C PRO A 252 -15.55 13.75 2.43
N MET A 253 -16.42 14.46 1.69
CA MET A 253 -16.39 14.45 0.23
C MET A 253 -15.12 15.10 -0.34
N GLY A 254 -14.67 16.20 0.26
CA GLY A 254 -13.45 16.90 -0.13
C GLY A 254 -12.18 16.09 0.16
N LYS A 255 -12.15 15.36 1.28
CA LYS A 255 -11.07 14.43 1.63
C LYS A 255 -10.99 13.27 0.66
N GLY A 256 -12.11 12.59 0.39
CA GLY A 256 -12.17 11.51 -0.58
C GLY A 256 -11.75 11.95 -1.98
N ALA A 257 -12.23 13.11 -2.43
CA ALA A 257 -11.82 13.68 -3.71
C ALA A 257 -10.31 14.02 -3.75
N ALA A 258 -9.75 14.52 -2.64
CA ALA A 258 -8.32 14.78 -2.53
C ALA A 258 -7.50 13.48 -2.64
N ALA A 259 -7.87 12.45 -1.89
CA ALA A 259 -7.18 11.16 -1.93
C ALA A 259 -7.23 10.51 -3.32
N LEU A 260 -8.41 10.44 -3.95
CA LEU A 260 -8.54 9.94 -5.33
C LEU A 260 -7.74 10.78 -6.33
N GLY A 261 -7.60 12.09 -6.12
CA GLY A 261 -6.69 12.94 -6.91
C GLY A 261 -5.23 12.52 -6.83
N VAL A 262 -4.76 12.02 -5.67
CA VAL A 262 -3.43 11.45 -5.52
C VAL A 262 -3.33 10.11 -6.25
N PHE A 263 -4.31 9.22 -6.10
CA PHE A 263 -4.35 7.94 -6.82
C PHE A 263 -4.33 8.13 -8.35
N ASP A 264 -5.00 9.17 -8.86
CA ASP A 264 -4.93 9.55 -10.27
C ASP A 264 -3.53 9.99 -10.69
N ALA A 265 -2.82 10.77 -9.86
CA ALA A 265 -1.45 11.21 -10.14
C ALA A 265 -0.48 10.02 -10.18
N ILE A 266 -0.59 9.11 -9.21
CA ILE A 266 0.20 7.88 -9.14
C ILE A 266 -0.06 6.99 -10.35
N ARG A 267 -1.34 6.79 -10.70
CA ARG A 267 -1.74 5.97 -11.85
C ARG A 267 -1.24 6.54 -13.17
N ALA A 268 -1.35 7.85 -13.34
CA ALA A 268 -0.84 8.54 -14.52
C ALA A 268 0.69 8.40 -14.61
N ASP A 269 1.42 8.57 -13.50
CA ASP A 269 2.87 8.46 -13.49
C ASP A 269 3.35 7.01 -13.75
N ALA A 270 2.70 6.00 -13.17
CA ALA A 270 2.97 4.58 -13.47
C ALA A 270 2.72 4.25 -14.95
N ALA A 271 1.60 4.70 -15.51
CA ALA A 271 1.31 4.50 -16.92
C ALA A 271 2.31 5.23 -17.85
N MET A 272 2.88 6.36 -17.40
CA MET A 272 3.87 7.14 -18.17
C MET A 272 5.25 6.48 -18.26
N ASP A 273 5.61 5.61 -17.31
CA ASP A 273 6.80 4.77 -17.39
C ASP A 273 6.71 3.73 -18.51
N MET A 274 5.49 3.41 -18.95
CA MET A 274 5.19 2.46 -20.02
C MET A 274 4.80 3.13 -21.34
N ARG A 275 5.02 4.45 -21.49
CA ARG A 275 4.51 5.24 -22.63
C ARG A 275 4.98 4.76 -24.02
N ASP A 276 6.15 4.13 -24.08
CA ASP A 276 6.74 3.64 -25.33
C ASP A 276 6.27 2.21 -25.68
N ASP A 277 5.54 1.56 -24.77
CA ASP A 277 4.91 0.23 -24.96
C ASP A 277 3.41 0.30 -24.64
N LYS A 278 2.62 0.59 -25.67
CA LYS A 278 1.15 0.67 -25.56
C LYS A 278 0.51 -0.62 -25.05
N ASN A 279 1.09 -1.78 -25.35
CA ASN A 279 0.54 -3.06 -24.91
C ASN A 279 0.79 -3.26 -23.41
N ALA A 280 2.01 -2.95 -22.94
CA ALA A 280 2.32 -2.98 -21.52
C ALA A 280 1.43 -2.00 -20.73
N GLN A 281 1.25 -0.78 -21.25
CA GLN A 281 0.37 0.20 -20.62
C GLN A 281 -1.10 -0.26 -20.56
N ALA A 282 -1.63 -0.82 -21.66
CA ALA A 282 -3.00 -1.32 -21.71
C ALA A 282 -3.19 -2.53 -20.76
N ASP A 283 -2.25 -3.46 -20.74
CA ASP A 283 -2.25 -4.62 -19.84
C ASP A 283 -2.20 -4.20 -18.37
N TRP A 284 -1.33 -3.26 -18.02
CA TRP A 284 -1.25 -2.71 -16.66
C TRP A 284 -2.58 -2.07 -16.24
N LYS A 285 -3.18 -1.21 -17.09
CA LYS A 285 -4.48 -0.57 -16.79
C LYS A 285 -5.62 -1.56 -16.65
N ALA A 286 -5.65 -2.60 -17.49
CA ALA A 286 -6.65 -3.65 -17.42
C ALA A 286 -6.50 -4.47 -16.12
N LYS A 287 -5.27 -4.78 -15.72
CA LYS A 287 -4.98 -5.45 -14.43
C LYS A 287 -5.32 -4.57 -13.24
N VAL A 288 -5.05 -3.27 -13.31
CA VAL A 288 -5.47 -2.31 -12.27
C VAL A 288 -6.97 -2.36 -12.09
N LEU A 289 -7.75 -2.29 -13.18
CA LEU A 289 -9.20 -2.44 -13.10
C LEU A 289 -9.60 -3.78 -12.47
N TYR A 290 -9.05 -4.89 -12.97
CA TYR A 290 -9.33 -6.22 -12.44
C TYR A 290 -9.05 -6.31 -10.93
N HIS A 291 -7.91 -5.80 -10.46
CA HIS A 291 -7.57 -5.84 -9.04
C HIS A 291 -8.37 -4.85 -8.21
N THR A 292 -8.82 -3.73 -8.75
CA THR A 292 -9.67 -2.78 -8.03
C THR A 292 -11.12 -3.23 -7.89
N ILE A 293 -11.70 -3.94 -8.86
CA ILE A 293 -13.14 -4.30 -8.82
C ILE A 293 -13.46 -5.80 -8.85
N GLY A 294 -12.54 -6.65 -9.32
CA GLY A 294 -12.82 -8.05 -9.63
C GLY A 294 -12.02 -9.07 -8.83
N ALA A 295 -10.85 -8.70 -8.31
CA ALA A 295 -10.02 -9.61 -7.54
C ALA A 295 -10.49 -9.70 -6.08
N PRO A 296 -10.57 -10.91 -5.50
CA PRO A 296 -10.70 -11.05 -4.05
C PRO A 296 -9.42 -10.54 -3.41
N ILE A 297 -9.47 -9.34 -2.83
CA ILE A 297 -8.40 -8.81 -1.99
C ILE A 297 -8.69 -9.23 -0.54
N THR A 298 -7.61 -9.50 0.20
CA THR A 298 -7.66 -9.73 1.64
C THR A 298 -8.43 -8.59 2.32
N PRO A 299 -9.49 -8.85 3.11
CA PRO A 299 -10.26 -7.78 3.74
C PRO A 299 -9.37 -6.90 4.63
N ILE A 300 -9.41 -5.58 4.39
CA ILE A 300 -8.57 -4.59 5.07
C ILE A 300 -9.50 -3.71 5.89
N ALA A 301 -9.54 -3.97 7.20
CA ALA A 301 -10.48 -3.45 8.18
C ALA A 301 -11.97 -3.76 7.91
N PRO A 302 -12.78 -4.00 8.95
CA PRO A 302 -14.21 -4.23 8.79
C PRO A 302 -14.93 -2.96 8.31
N LEU A 303 -15.55 -3.02 7.13
CA LEU A 303 -16.52 -2.02 6.67
C LEU A 303 -17.85 -2.21 7.41
N GLY A 304 -18.51 -1.11 7.80
CA GLY A 304 -19.91 -1.19 8.24
C GLY A 304 -20.87 -1.42 7.06
N ASP A 305 -22.04 -2.02 7.32
CA ASP A 305 -23.02 -2.41 6.29
C ASP A 305 -23.34 -1.31 5.26
N GLY A 306 -23.44 -0.05 5.71
CA GLY A 306 -23.71 1.09 4.82
C GLY A 306 -22.58 1.34 3.83
N ALA A 307 -21.34 1.33 4.31
CA ALA A 307 -20.15 1.49 3.48
C ALA A 307 -19.99 0.31 2.52
N GLN A 308 -20.19 -0.92 3.00
CA GLN A 308 -20.13 -2.11 2.16
C GLN A 308 -21.15 -2.06 1.01
N ARG A 309 -22.41 -1.71 1.28
CA ARG A 309 -23.41 -1.54 0.22
C ARG A 309 -23.01 -0.48 -0.81
N MET A 310 -22.38 0.61 -0.38
CA MET A 310 -21.91 1.65 -1.31
C MET A 310 -20.80 1.13 -2.23
N VAL A 311 -19.80 0.45 -1.65
CA VAL A 311 -18.72 -0.19 -2.42
C VAL A 311 -19.29 -1.23 -3.38
N ASP A 312 -20.15 -2.14 -2.90
CA ASP A 312 -20.78 -3.18 -3.73
C ASP A 312 -21.58 -2.58 -4.90
N THR A 313 -22.33 -1.51 -4.65
CA THR A 313 -23.13 -0.82 -5.69
C THR A 313 -22.23 -0.15 -6.72
N TRP A 314 -21.15 0.49 -6.28
CA TRP A 314 -20.16 1.09 -7.17
C TRP A 314 -19.45 0.03 -8.02
N THR A 315 -18.90 -1.02 -7.39
CA THR A 315 -18.24 -2.14 -8.07
C THR A 315 -19.17 -2.79 -9.09
N TYR A 316 -20.45 -3.02 -8.73
CA TYR A 316 -21.44 -3.56 -9.66
C TYR A 316 -21.65 -2.65 -10.88
N ALA A 317 -21.70 -1.32 -10.70
CA ALA A 317 -21.83 -0.37 -11.81
C ALA A 317 -20.62 -0.42 -12.74
N VAL A 318 -19.39 -0.51 -12.21
CA VAL A 318 -18.17 -0.65 -13.02
C VAL A 318 -18.16 -2.00 -13.77
N SER A 319 -18.48 -3.11 -13.09
CA SER A 319 -18.47 -4.46 -13.69
C SER A 319 -19.51 -4.67 -14.78
N LEU A 320 -20.61 -3.90 -14.81
CA LEU A 320 -21.59 -3.97 -15.90
C LEU A 320 -20.98 -3.51 -17.23
N GLU A 321 -20.15 -2.47 -17.22
CA GLU A 321 -19.47 -1.98 -18.43
C GLU A 321 -18.39 -2.97 -18.92
N GLU A 322 -17.68 -3.61 -17.99
CA GLU A 322 -16.66 -4.62 -18.31
C GLU A 322 -17.24 -5.81 -19.08
N LYS A 323 -18.44 -6.28 -18.70
CA LYS A 323 -19.11 -7.42 -19.34
C LYS A 323 -19.43 -7.18 -20.82
N ASP A 324 -19.58 -5.93 -21.22
CA ASP A 324 -19.86 -5.56 -22.61
C ASP A 324 -18.60 -5.55 -23.48
N GLN A 325 -17.40 -5.65 -22.88
CA GLN A 325 -16.12 -5.41 -23.56
C GLN A 325 -14.99 -6.35 -23.11
N ASN A 326 -15.05 -7.62 -23.50
CA ASN A 326 -14.02 -8.62 -23.13
C ASN A 326 -12.72 -8.52 -23.97
N ASN A 327 -12.00 -7.39 -23.89
CA ASN A 327 -10.70 -7.15 -24.56
C ASN A 327 -9.83 -6.19 -23.72
N THR A 328 -8.53 -6.45 -23.60
CA THR A 328 -7.55 -5.67 -22.81
C THR A 328 -7.57 -4.17 -23.11
N GLU A 329 -7.60 -3.76 -24.39
CA GLU A 329 -7.66 -2.34 -24.75
C GLU A 329 -8.96 -1.67 -24.28
N ALA A 330 -10.04 -2.44 -24.24
CA ALA A 330 -11.34 -1.96 -23.80
C ALA A 330 -11.36 -1.82 -22.27
N ASN A 331 -10.86 -2.82 -21.54
CA ASN A 331 -10.65 -2.76 -20.10
C ASN A 331 -9.70 -1.62 -19.69
N ALA A 332 -8.68 -1.32 -20.48
CA ALA A 332 -7.81 -0.17 -20.25
C ALA A 332 -8.58 1.17 -20.35
N LYS A 333 -9.51 1.31 -21.29
CA LYS A 333 -10.38 2.49 -21.40
C LYS A 333 -11.40 2.57 -20.27
N ILE A 334 -11.95 1.42 -19.85
CA ILE A 334 -12.86 1.35 -18.70
C ILE A 334 -12.09 1.78 -17.43
N SER A 335 -10.86 1.30 -17.25
CA SER A 335 -9.95 1.75 -16.18
C SER A 335 -9.79 3.27 -16.19
N ASP A 336 -9.42 3.87 -17.33
CA ASP A 336 -9.27 5.33 -17.47
C ASP A 336 -10.57 6.08 -17.11
N THR A 337 -11.72 5.53 -17.51
CA THR A 337 -13.03 6.14 -17.30
C THR A 337 -13.49 6.06 -15.85
N TYR A 338 -13.50 4.87 -15.25
CA TYR A 338 -14.15 4.61 -13.97
C TYR A 338 -13.24 4.79 -12.76
N LEU A 339 -11.94 4.53 -12.91
CA LEU A 339 -10.96 4.83 -11.86
C LEU A 339 -10.40 6.26 -12.00
N GLY A 340 -10.96 7.05 -12.92
CA GLY A 340 -10.74 8.50 -12.91
C GLY A 340 -11.45 9.11 -11.72
N ALA A 341 -10.72 9.85 -10.88
CA ALA A 341 -11.23 10.37 -9.61
C ALA A 341 -12.56 11.12 -9.75
N ASN A 342 -12.75 11.86 -10.85
CA ASN A 342 -13.97 12.61 -11.11
C ASN A 342 -15.19 11.70 -11.28
N ARG A 343 -15.01 10.59 -12.01
CA ARG A 343 -16.11 9.66 -12.30
C ARG A 343 -16.45 8.84 -11.07
N GLU A 344 -15.45 8.23 -10.45
CA GLU A 344 -15.64 7.44 -9.23
C GLU A 344 -16.29 8.27 -8.13
N MET A 345 -15.77 9.46 -7.87
CA MET A 345 -16.30 10.29 -6.80
C MET A 345 -17.73 10.77 -7.10
N SER A 346 -18.06 11.08 -8.36
CA SER A 346 -19.44 11.37 -8.77
C SER A 346 -20.36 10.16 -8.57
N ASP A 347 -19.89 8.96 -8.90
CA ASP A 347 -20.65 7.72 -8.71
C ASP A 347 -20.89 7.45 -7.22
N LEU A 348 -19.86 7.56 -6.36
CA LEU A 348 -19.97 7.39 -4.90
C LEU A 348 -20.93 8.41 -4.27
N VAL A 349 -20.85 9.69 -4.63
CA VAL A 349 -21.80 10.71 -4.16
C VAL A 349 -23.20 10.46 -4.69
N GLY A 350 -23.34 10.04 -5.95
CA GLY A 350 -24.63 9.69 -6.53
C GLY A 350 -25.29 8.50 -5.82
N ILE A 351 -24.52 7.48 -5.45
CA ILE A 351 -24.97 6.36 -4.63
C ILE A 351 -25.41 6.86 -3.24
N TRP A 352 -24.56 7.65 -2.57
CA TRP A 352 -24.86 8.25 -1.26
C TRP A 352 -26.15 9.09 -1.28
N ALA A 353 -26.34 9.93 -2.30
CA ALA A 353 -27.50 10.80 -2.44
C ALA A 353 -28.79 9.97 -2.64
N ARG A 354 -28.74 8.97 -3.53
CA ARG A 354 -29.88 8.08 -3.80
C ARG A 354 -30.28 7.27 -2.57
N ASP A 355 -29.33 6.74 -1.82
CA ASP A 355 -29.58 6.00 -0.57
C ASP A 355 -30.32 6.86 0.48
N ARG A 356 -30.15 8.18 0.40
CA ARG A 356 -30.83 9.18 1.26
C ARG A 356 -32.06 9.82 0.63
N GLY A 357 -32.54 9.30 -0.50
CA GLY A 357 -33.71 9.83 -1.21
C GLY A 357 -33.50 11.23 -1.80
N GLN A 358 -32.24 11.66 -1.97
CA GLN A 358 -31.89 12.92 -2.61
C GLN A 358 -31.76 12.72 -4.13
N ASN A 359 -32.02 13.79 -4.88
CA ASN A 359 -31.74 13.81 -6.31
C ASN A 359 -30.22 14.03 -6.53
N PRO A 360 -29.48 13.08 -7.13
CA PRO A 360 -28.06 13.27 -7.40
C PRO A 360 -27.76 14.43 -8.35
N ASP A 361 -28.76 14.88 -9.13
CA ASP A 361 -28.63 16.01 -10.07
C ASP A 361 -29.11 17.35 -9.48
N SER A 362 -29.36 17.42 -8.17
CA SER A 362 -29.80 18.67 -7.54
C SER A 362 -28.70 19.74 -7.57
N PRO A 363 -29.04 21.04 -7.61
CA PRO A 363 -28.06 22.12 -7.58
C PRO A 363 -27.09 22.02 -6.38
N GLU A 364 -27.57 21.54 -5.24
CA GLU A 364 -26.78 21.34 -4.04
C GLU A 364 -25.72 20.24 -4.22
N ILE A 365 -26.11 19.10 -4.81
CA ILE A 365 -25.17 17.99 -5.10
C ILE A 365 -24.16 18.40 -6.18
N ASN A 366 -24.61 19.11 -7.22
CA ASN A 366 -23.72 19.61 -8.27
C ASN A 366 -22.68 20.58 -7.70
N SER A 367 -23.09 21.49 -6.80
CA SER A 367 -22.15 22.40 -6.13
C SER A 367 -21.15 21.66 -5.24
N LEU A 368 -21.55 20.55 -4.62
CA LEU A 368 -20.62 19.71 -3.85
C LEU A 368 -19.60 19.04 -4.78
N GLN A 369 -20.07 18.48 -5.90
CA GLN A 369 -19.20 17.89 -6.92
C GLN A 369 -18.18 18.90 -7.47
N ASP A 370 -18.58 20.16 -7.70
CA ASP A 370 -17.65 21.23 -8.12
C ASP A 370 -16.56 21.51 -7.07
N ASP A 371 -16.92 21.58 -5.78
CA ASP A 371 -15.95 21.76 -4.69
C ASP A 371 -14.98 20.58 -4.61
N MET A 372 -15.47 19.37 -4.87
CA MET A 372 -14.68 18.14 -4.87
C MET A 372 -13.70 18.11 -6.05
N LEU A 373 -14.11 18.54 -7.24
CA LEU A 373 -13.22 18.68 -8.39
C LEU A 373 -12.05 19.62 -8.07
N ASN A 374 -12.30 20.71 -7.35
CA ASN A 374 -11.25 21.63 -6.91
C ASN A 374 -10.29 20.96 -5.91
N SER A 375 -10.81 20.19 -4.96
CA SER A 375 -10.00 19.42 -3.99
C SER A 375 -9.10 18.40 -4.70
N ARG A 376 -9.70 17.61 -5.60
CA ARG A 376 -9.03 16.61 -6.45
C ARG A 376 -7.93 17.23 -7.29
N ASN A 377 -8.22 18.33 -7.98
CA ASN A 377 -7.23 18.96 -8.87
C ASN A 377 -6.03 19.49 -8.09
N ARG A 378 -6.28 20.06 -6.90
CA ARG A 378 -5.21 20.54 -6.02
C ARG A 378 -4.33 19.39 -5.52
N SER A 379 -4.91 18.32 -5.01
CA SER A 379 -4.14 17.18 -4.51
C SER A 379 -3.39 16.46 -5.63
N ASN A 380 -3.99 16.34 -6.82
CA ASN A 380 -3.35 15.76 -8.00
C ASN A 380 -2.12 16.57 -8.43
N ASP A 381 -2.21 17.90 -8.46
CA ASP A 381 -1.06 18.79 -8.78
C ASP A 381 0.03 18.70 -7.71
N VAL A 382 -0.33 18.69 -6.42
CA VAL A 382 0.62 18.50 -5.31
C VAL A 382 1.32 17.15 -5.40
N ALA A 383 0.57 16.06 -5.59
CA ALA A 383 1.14 14.72 -5.75
C ALA A 383 2.06 14.65 -6.98
N SER A 384 1.65 15.22 -8.12
CA SER A 384 2.47 15.28 -9.33
C SER A 384 3.80 15.98 -9.07
N ARG A 385 3.84 17.03 -8.23
CA ARG A 385 5.09 17.68 -7.80
C ARG A 385 5.95 16.76 -6.96
N TYR A 386 5.36 16.04 -5.99
CA TYR A 386 6.09 15.05 -5.18
C TYR A 386 6.67 13.90 -6.01
N LEU A 387 6.04 13.57 -7.13
CA LEU A 387 6.54 12.60 -8.11
C LEU A 387 7.56 13.19 -9.11
N GLY A 388 7.94 14.47 -8.96
CA GLY A 388 8.91 15.12 -9.84
C GLY A 388 8.35 15.50 -11.22
N ARG A 389 7.02 15.57 -11.37
CA ARG A 389 6.31 15.94 -12.60
C ARG A 389 5.71 17.36 -12.57
N GLY A 390 6.02 18.13 -11.53
CA GLY A 390 5.56 19.51 -11.37
C GLY A 390 6.27 20.49 -12.31
N ASN A 391 5.53 20.98 -13.33
CA ASN A 391 5.92 21.94 -14.37
C ASN A 391 7.11 21.54 -15.25
N ALA A 392 6.78 20.85 -16.36
CA ALA A 392 7.45 21.05 -17.65
C ALA A 392 6.72 22.16 -18.44
#